data_AF-A0A0R3TZM2-F1
#
_entry.id   AF-A0A0R3TZM2-F1
#
_cell.length_a   1.000
_cell.length_b   1.000
_cell.length_c   1.000
_cell.angle_alpha   90.00
_cell.angle_beta   90.00
_cell.angle_gamma   90.00
#
_symmetry.space_group_name_H-M   'P 1'
#
loop_
_entity.id
_entity.type
_entity.pdbx_description
1 polymer ?
#
loop_
_entity_poly.entity_id
_entity_poly.type
_entity_poly.pdbx_seq_one_letter_code
_entity_poly.pdbx_strand_id
1 'polypeptide(L)'
;MKTRYTGMKETATRVFEIVEKAASFYERVEGLFNWRIPWVSSLAVIMLLLLTVILFFVPIKYLFMLWGFNKFTKAFLRPNAISHNEIMDFLSRVPDLLEVVRFQILF
;
A
#
# COMPACT_ATOMS: atom_id res chain seq x y z
N MET A 1 13.22 40.43 19.69
CA MET A 1 11.80 40.56 19.26
C MET A 1 11.58 40.17 17.79
N LYS A 2 12.35 40.69 16.81
CA LYS A 2 12.15 40.39 15.37
C LYS A 2 12.07 38.91 15.00
N THR A 3 12.86 38.04 15.65
CA THR A 3 12.88 36.58 15.40
C THR A 3 11.57 35.84 15.74
N ARG A 4 10.79 36.35 16.70
CA ARG A 4 9.48 35.76 17.05
C ARG A 4 8.40 36.13 16.02
N TYR A 5 8.41 37.38 15.56
CA TYR A 5 7.49 37.85 14.51
C TYR A 5 7.74 37.16 13.17
N THR A 6 9.00 36.90 12.81
CA THR A 6 9.32 36.17 11.57
C THR A 6 8.86 34.72 11.62
N GLY A 7 9.04 34.04 12.77
CA GLY A 7 8.56 32.65 12.93
C GLY A 7 7.04 32.51 12.83
N MET A 8 6.29 33.48 13.38
CA MET A 8 4.83 33.51 13.25
C MET A 8 4.37 33.74 11.81
N LYS A 9 5.02 34.68 11.09
CA LYS A 9 4.71 34.95 9.68
C LYS A 9 5.01 33.74 8.80
N GLU A 10 6.17 33.11 8.98
CA GLU A 10 6.54 31.92 8.22
C GLU A 10 5.54 30.78 8.41
N THR A 11 5.12 30.54 9.65
CA THR A 11 4.12 29.51 9.96
C THR A 11 2.77 29.84 9.30
N ALA A 12 2.32 31.10 9.37
CA ALA A 12 1.09 31.52 8.71
C ALA A 12 1.16 31.38 7.18
N THR A 13 2.27 31.78 6.56
CA THR A 13 2.51 31.64 5.12
C THR A 13 2.43 30.16 4.70
N ARG A 14 3.08 29.25 5.45
CA ARG A 14 2.99 27.81 5.17
C ARG A 14 1.57 27.27 5.23
N VAL A 15 0.76 27.74 6.19
CA VAL A 15 -0.65 27.33 6.28
C VAL A 15 -1.43 27.82 5.06
N PHE A 16 -1.25 29.07 4.63
CA PHE A 16 -1.91 29.59 3.44
C PHE A 16 -1.48 28.84 2.16
N GLU A 17 -0.19 28.50 2.01
CA GLU A 17 0.28 27.69 0.88
C GLU A 17 -0.40 26.31 0.80
N ILE A 18 -0.66 25.68 1.94
CA ILE A 18 -1.37 24.39 2.00
C ILE A 18 -2.84 24.58 1.59
N VAL A 19 -3.48 25.65 2.07
CA VAL A 19 -4.87 25.97 1.73
C VAL A 19 -5.02 26.28 0.24
N GLU A 20 -4.10 27.06 -0.34
CA GLU A 20 -4.08 27.35 -1.79
C GLU A 20 -3.87 26.09 -2.63
N LYS A 21 -2.99 25.18 -2.18
CA LYS A 21 -2.80 23.87 -2.81
C LYS A 21 -4.07 23.02 -2.73
N ALA A 22 -4.76 23.03 -1.59
CA ALA A 22 -6.02 22.30 -1.44
C ALA A 22 -7.14 22.88 -2.31
N ALA A 23 -7.27 24.21 -2.38
CA ALA A 23 -8.25 24.90 -3.21
C ALA A 23 -8.03 24.62 -4.70
N SER A 24 -6.79 24.78 -5.18
CA SER A 24 -6.45 24.49 -6.58
C SER A 24 -6.62 23.01 -6.93
N PHE A 25 -6.41 22.10 -5.98
CA PHE A 25 -6.73 20.68 -6.18
C PHE A 25 -8.24 20.46 -6.33
N TYR A 26 -9.05 21.10 -5.47
CA TYR A 26 -10.50 21.01 -5.55
C TYR A 26 -11.05 21.53 -6.89
N GLU A 27 -10.59 22.67 -7.38
CA GLU A 27 -11.00 23.22 -8.68
C GLU A 27 -10.67 22.28 -9.85
N ARG A 28 -9.54 21.56 -9.78
CA ARG A 28 -9.16 20.55 -10.76
C ARG A 28 -10.11 19.36 -10.72
N VAL A 29 -10.46 18.89 -9.51
CA VAL A 29 -11.42 17.81 -9.32
C VAL A 29 -12.80 18.21 -9.85
N GLU A 30 -13.28 19.41 -9.53
CA GLU A 30 -14.54 19.94 -10.06
C GLU A 30 -14.48 20.09 -11.60
N GLY A 31 -13.34 20.53 -12.14
CA GLY A 31 -13.10 20.58 -13.58
C GLY A 31 -13.17 19.22 -14.28
N LEU A 32 -12.76 18.13 -13.60
CA LEU A 32 -12.89 16.77 -14.12
C LEU A 32 -14.36 16.32 -14.14
N PHE A 33 -15.13 16.60 -13.09
CA PHE A 33 -16.55 16.25 -13.02
C PHE A 33 -17.43 17.07 -13.99
N ASN A 34 -17.11 18.35 -14.17
CA ASN A 34 -17.84 19.24 -15.09
C ASN A 34 -17.33 19.13 -16.56
N TRP A 35 -16.56 18.09 -16.88
CA TRP A 35 -16.05 17.80 -18.24
C TRP A 35 -15.27 18.94 -18.92
N ARG A 36 -14.57 19.77 -18.13
CA ARG A 36 -13.85 20.95 -18.66
C ARG A 36 -12.79 20.58 -19.71
N ILE A 37 -12.17 19.41 -19.56
CA ILE A 37 -11.25 18.84 -20.56
C ILE A 37 -11.76 17.45 -20.94
N PRO A 38 -12.37 17.30 -22.13
CA PRO A 38 -13.13 16.11 -22.47
C PRO A 38 -12.29 14.83 -22.55
N TRP A 39 -11.03 14.93 -22.95
CA TRP A 39 -10.12 13.78 -22.99
C TRP A 39 -9.80 13.24 -21.58
N VAL A 40 -9.46 14.10 -20.63
CA VAL A 40 -9.07 13.68 -19.28
C VAL A 40 -10.27 13.13 -18.51
N SER A 41 -11.43 13.81 -18.59
CA SER A 41 -12.66 13.34 -17.95
C SER A 41 -13.11 12.00 -18.52
N SER A 42 -13.03 11.79 -19.84
CA SER A 42 -13.34 10.49 -20.47
C SER A 42 -12.40 9.38 -19.98
N LEU A 43 -11.10 9.67 -19.85
CA LEU A 43 -10.13 8.71 -19.30
C LEU A 43 -10.45 8.36 -17.83
N ALA A 44 -10.83 9.34 -17.02
CA ALA A 44 -11.22 9.13 -15.62
C ALA A 44 -12.45 8.20 -15.51
N VAL A 45 -13.44 8.37 -16.39
CA VAL A 45 -14.62 7.49 -16.47
C VAL A 45 -14.25 6.07 -16.87
N ILE A 46 -13.39 5.89 -17.88
CA ILE A 46 -12.91 4.57 -18.30
C ILE A 46 -12.20 3.87 -17.14
N MET A 47 -11.33 4.57 -16.42
CA MET A 47 -10.65 4.04 -15.23
C MET A 47 -11.65 3.65 -14.14
N LEU A 48 -12.67 4.47 -13.89
CA LEU A 48 -13.70 4.18 -12.90
C LEU A 48 -14.52 2.94 -13.29
N LEU A 49 -14.88 2.80 -14.57
CA LEU A 49 -15.58 1.63 -15.10
C LEU A 49 -14.73 0.37 -14.99
N LEU A 50 -13.45 0.42 -15.34
CA LEU A 50 -12.53 -0.71 -15.16
C LEU A 50 -12.42 -1.09 -13.68
N LEU A 51 -12.32 -0.11 -12.79
CA LEU A 51 -12.30 -0.34 -11.34
C LEU A 51 -13.60 -0.99 -10.87
N THR A 52 -14.76 -0.50 -11.32
CA THR A 52 -16.06 -1.12 -11.00
C THR A 52 -16.16 -2.53 -11.55
N VAL A 53 -15.68 -2.79 -12.76
CA VAL A 53 -15.65 -4.12 -13.37
C VAL A 53 -14.73 -5.05 -12.57
N ILE A 54 -13.53 -4.61 -12.20
CA ILE A 54 -12.60 -5.38 -11.36
C ILE A 54 -13.23 -5.66 -9.99
N LEU A 55 -13.81 -4.64 -9.33
CA LEU A 55 -14.46 -4.79 -8.03
C LEU A 55 -15.70 -5.70 -8.11
N PHE A 56 -16.42 -5.67 -9.24
CA PHE A 56 -17.56 -6.54 -9.50
C PHE A 56 -17.13 -7.99 -9.77
N PHE A 57 -16.03 -8.20 -10.51
CA PHE A 57 -15.43 -9.52 -10.71
C PHE A 57 -14.71 -10.05 -9.46
N VAL A 58 -14.43 -9.18 -8.49
CA VAL A 58 -13.88 -9.55 -7.18
C VAL A 58 -14.93 -9.28 -6.09
N PRO A 59 -16.04 -10.03 -6.00
CA PRO A 59 -16.64 -10.22 -4.69
C PRO A 59 -15.53 -10.74 -3.78
N ILE A 60 -15.41 -10.17 -2.58
CA ILE A 60 -14.56 -10.62 -1.47
C ILE A 60 -14.49 -12.16 -1.35
N LYS A 61 -15.57 -12.83 -1.75
CA LYS A 61 -15.69 -14.28 -1.93
C LYS A 61 -14.55 -14.90 -2.74
N TYR A 62 -14.11 -14.34 -3.88
CA TYR A 62 -13.02 -14.96 -4.67
C TYR A 62 -11.66 -14.83 -4.00
N LEU A 63 -11.42 -13.78 -3.23
CA LEU A 63 -10.17 -13.63 -2.47
C LEU A 63 -10.09 -14.69 -1.35
N PHE A 64 -11.20 -14.89 -0.62
CA PHE A 64 -11.36 -15.98 0.35
C PHE A 64 -11.39 -17.36 -0.31
N MET A 65 -11.91 -17.49 -1.53
CA MET A 65 -11.99 -18.76 -2.25
C MET A 65 -10.64 -19.15 -2.84
N LEU A 66 -9.82 -18.22 -3.34
CA LEU A 66 -8.46 -18.54 -3.80
C LEU A 66 -7.56 -18.90 -2.61
N TRP A 67 -7.65 -18.13 -1.52
CA TRP A 67 -6.94 -18.40 -0.26
C TRP A 67 -7.42 -19.71 0.38
N GLY A 68 -8.74 -19.90 0.43
CA GLY A 68 -9.42 -21.07 0.96
C GLY A 68 -9.13 -22.31 0.12
N PHE A 69 -9.26 -22.26 -1.20
CA PHE A 69 -8.96 -23.37 -2.09
C PHE A 69 -7.48 -23.77 -2.00
N ASN A 70 -6.55 -22.81 -1.96
CA ASN A 70 -5.13 -23.14 -1.79
C ASN A 70 -4.84 -23.81 -0.43
N LYS A 71 -5.58 -23.45 0.63
CA LYS A 71 -5.45 -24.05 1.96
C LYS A 71 -6.21 -25.38 2.11
N PHE A 72 -7.42 -25.49 1.56
CA PHE A 72 -8.27 -26.69 1.56
C PHE A 72 -7.69 -27.78 0.64
N THR A 73 -7.18 -27.41 -0.54
CA THR A 73 -6.54 -28.36 -1.46
C THR A 73 -5.27 -28.95 -0.81
N LYS A 74 -4.46 -28.15 -0.10
CA LYS A 74 -3.32 -28.68 0.68
C LYS A 74 -3.76 -29.58 1.84
N ALA A 75 -4.84 -29.23 2.53
CA ALA A 75 -5.38 -30.02 3.64
C ALA A 75 -6.02 -31.35 3.19
N PHE A 76 -6.66 -31.38 2.01
CA PHE A 76 -7.31 -32.59 1.47
C PHE A 76 -6.32 -33.55 0.79
N LEU A 77 -5.34 -33.03 0.03
CA LEU A 77 -4.36 -33.89 -0.64
C LEU A 77 -3.26 -34.45 0.28
N ARG A 78 -3.01 -33.83 1.45
CA ARG A 78 -1.96 -34.28 2.37
C ARG A 78 -2.43 -34.26 3.82
N PRO A 79 -3.22 -35.26 4.26
CA PRO A 79 -3.76 -35.32 5.62
C PRO A 79 -2.67 -35.47 6.72
N ASN A 80 -1.47 -35.92 6.37
CA ASN A 80 -0.32 -36.07 7.28
C ASN A 80 0.86 -35.14 6.92
N ALA A 81 0.62 -34.03 6.22
CA ALA A 81 1.67 -33.02 6.05
C ALA A 81 1.87 -32.29 7.39
N ILE A 82 2.91 -32.67 8.13
CA ILE A 82 3.49 -31.83 9.17
C ILE A 82 3.77 -30.48 8.49
N SER A 83 3.15 -29.40 8.99
CA SER A 83 3.36 -28.06 8.45
C SER A 83 4.80 -27.63 8.74
N HIS A 84 5.72 -28.01 7.86
CA HIS A 84 7.09 -27.54 7.89
C HIS A 84 7.07 -26.12 7.33
N ASN A 85 7.29 -25.12 8.17
CA ASN A 85 7.44 -23.75 7.69
C ASN A 85 8.79 -23.66 6.97
N GLU A 86 8.78 -23.70 5.64
CA GLU A 86 9.98 -23.57 4.80
C GLU A 86 10.77 -22.29 5.13
N ILE A 87 10.08 -21.23 5.56
CA ILE A 87 10.71 -19.99 6.04
C ILE A 87 11.50 -20.24 7.33
N MET A 88 10.94 -21.02 8.26
CA MET A 88 11.62 -21.36 9.51
C MET A 88 12.83 -22.27 9.26
N ASP A 89 12.69 -23.21 8.31
CA ASP A 89 13.78 -24.08 7.86
C ASP A 89 14.87 -23.33 7.09
N PHE A 90 14.52 -22.23 6.42
CA PHE A 90 15.47 -21.35 5.78
C PHE A 90 16.19 -20.47 6.79
N LEU A 91 15.45 -19.86 7.73
CA LEU A 91 16.03 -18.99 8.76
C LEU A 91 16.97 -19.75 9.70
N SER A 92 16.66 -21.01 10.03
CA SER A 92 17.55 -21.83 10.85
C SER A 92 18.87 -22.21 10.17
N ARG A 93 18.96 -22.08 8.82
CA ARG A 93 20.21 -22.31 8.08
C ARG A 93 21.10 -21.08 8.03
N VAL A 94 20.57 -19.90 8.36
CA VAL A 94 21.35 -18.67 8.44
C VAL A 94 21.92 -18.59 9.85
N PRO A 95 23.26 -18.54 10.03
CA PRO A 95 23.86 -18.45 11.34
C PRO A 95 23.45 -17.15 12.02
N ASP A 96 23.16 -17.23 13.32
CA ASP A 96 22.78 -16.06 14.11
C ASP A 96 23.98 -15.09 14.24
N LEU A 97 23.71 -13.78 14.36
CA LEU A 97 24.76 -12.77 14.51
C LEU A 97 25.70 -13.08 15.68
N LEU A 98 25.17 -13.68 16.75
CA LEU A 98 25.95 -14.13 17.90
C LEU A 98 26.87 -15.32 17.59
N GLU A 99 26.44 -16.23 16.71
CA GLU A 99 27.27 -17.35 16.24
C GLU A 99 28.42 -16.84 15.37
N VAL A 100 28.15 -15.90 14.46
CA VAL A 100 29.18 -15.27 13.62
C VAL A 100 30.27 -14.61 14.47
N VAL A 101 29.89 -13.82 15.49
CA VAL A 101 30.84 -13.17 16.40
C VAL A 101 31.63 -14.21 17.22
N ARG A 102 30.99 -15.31 17.65
CA ARG A 102 31.66 -16.38 18.39
C ARG A 102 32.70 -17.11 17.55
N PHE A 103 32.44 -17.36 16.27
CA PHE A 103 33.42 -17.96 15.35
C PHE A 103 34.63 -17.04 15.13
N GLN A 104 34.43 -15.72 15.05
CA GLN A 104 35.51 -14.74 14.86
C GLN A 104 36.40 -14.57 16.11
N ILE A 105 35.90 -14.92 17.30
CA ILE A 105 36.67 -14.84 18.55
C ILE A 105 37.47 -16.13 18.81
N LEU A 106 37.01 -17.27 18.28
CA LEU A 106 37.60 -18.59 18.50
C LEU A 106 38.69 -18.99 17.50
N PHE A 107 38.82 -18.27 16.38
CA PHE A 107 39.87 -18.43 15.35
C PHE A 107 40.63 -17.12 15.18
#